data_AF-A0A946RZX2-F1
#
_entry.id   AF-A0A946RZX2-F1
#
_cell.length_a   1.000
_cell.length_b   1.000
_cell.length_c   1.000
_cell.angle_alpha   90.00
_cell.angle_beta   90.00
_cell.angle_gamma   90.00
#
_symmetry.space_group_name_H-M   'P 1'
#
loop_
_entity.id
_entity.type
_entity.pdbx_description
1 polymer ?
#
loop_
_entity_poly.entity_id
_entity_poly.type
_entity_poly.pdbx_seq_one_letter_code
_entity_poly.pdbx_strand_id
1 'polypeptide(L)'
;MGLDLFLIAVVMLIGFAIYDLVVGVSNDAVNFLNSSFGSRVAPRYVIMIIASMGILVGVAFSSGMMEVARKGIFHPHLFTMPELMTIFLAVMITDIILLDLFNTYGLPTSTTVSIVFELLGGAVAVSILKIIQMDNSLVMLSQYINSSKALLIVFGILLSVVVAFTLGAIVQFLTRLLFTFDYVKRLKRYGSLWGGMALTFITYFILVKGAKGASFITPETADWIKTHTGLILLMIFAVSAIFLQILLVFKVNILKPIVLIGTFALAMAFAANDLVNF
;
A
#
# COMPACT_ATOMS: atom_id res chain seq x y z
N MET A 1 2.01 -28.85 21.57
CA MET A 1 3.28 -28.14 21.32
C MET A 1 3.86 -27.79 22.68
N GLY A 2 5.07 -28.26 22.99
CA GLY A 2 5.72 -27.92 24.27
C GLY A 2 6.05 -26.41 24.35
N LEU A 3 6.21 -25.87 25.55
CA LEU A 3 6.52 -24.45 25.77
C LEU A 3 7.81 -24.04 25.03
N ASP A 4 8.78 -24.96 24.97
CA ASP A 4 10.06 -24.78 24.26
C ASP A 4 9.86 -24.68 22.75
N LEU A 5 9.02 -25.54 22.18
CA LEU A 5 8.67 -25.49 20.76
C LEU A 5 7.96 -24.18 20.42
N PHE A 6 7.08 -23.70 21.30
CA PHE A 6 6.36 -22.44 21.10
C PHE A 6 7.32 -21.25 21.09
N LEU A 7 8.25 -21.20 22.04
CA LEU A 7 9.28 -20.17 22.07
C LEU A 7 10.15 -20.19 20.81
N ILE A 8 10.58 -21.37 20.36
CA ILE A 8 11.35 -21.53 19.12
C ILE A 8 10.56 -21.02 17.91
N ALA A 9 9.28 -21.36 17.81
CA ALA A 9 8.40 -20.89 16.75
C ALA A 9 8.25 -19.36 16.74
N VAL A 10 8.10 -18.73 17.90
CA VAL A 10 8.03 -17.27 18.02
C VAL A 10 9.34 -16.60 17.59
N VAL A 11 10.48 -17.13 18.02
CA VAL A 11 11.79 -16.59 17.62
C VAL A 11 11.98 -16.71 16.10
N MET A 12 11.58 -17.84 15.50
CA MET A 12 11.62 -18.01 14.04
C MET A 12 10.70 -17.01 13.33
N LEU A 13 9.48 -16.78 13.82
CA LEU A 13 8.56 -15.79 13.23
C LEU A 13 9.15 -14.38 13.25
N ILE A 14 9.82 -13.98 14.33
CA ILE A 14 10.48 -12.67 14.39
C ILE A 14 11.60 -12.58 13.34
N GLY A 15 12.40 -13.64 13.20
CA GLY A 15 13.44 -13.70 12.17
C GLY A 15 12.88 -13.63 10.76
N PHE A 16 11.81 -14.37 10.49
CA PHE A 16 11.12 -14.35 9.21
C PHE A 16 10.46 -13.00 8.91
N ALA A 17 9.79 -12.37 9.88
CA ALA A 17 9.21 -11.04 9.69
C ALA A 17 10.26 -9.99 9.30
N ILE A 18 11.45 -10.03 9.89
CA ILE A 18 12.55 -9.13 9.50
C ILE A 18 13.00 -9.40 8.06
N TYR A 19 13.18 -10.67 7.69
CA TYR A 19 13.61 -11.03 6.33
C TYR A 19 12.55 -10.66 5.30
N ASP A 20 11.30 -10.98 5.60
CA ASP A 20 10.14 -10.72 4.75
C ASP A 20 9.92 -9.21 4.55
N LEU A 21 10.05 -8.40 5.60
CA LEU A 21 10.06 -6.95 5.48
C LEU A 21 11.13 -6.46 4.51
N VAL A 22 12.34 -7.03 4.53
CA VAL A 22 13.42 -6.63 3.61
C VAL A 22 13.10 -7.02 2.18
N VAL A 23 12.68 -8.26 1.95
CA VAL A 23 12.38 -8.79 0.60
C VAL A 23 11.13 -8.14 0.01
N GLY A 24 10.07 -7.99 0.80
CA GLY A 24 8.80 -7.38 0.41
C GLY A 24 8.93 -5.89 0.13
N VAL A 25 9.58 -5.10 1.00
CA VAL A 25 9.84 -3.67 0.72
C VAL A 25 10.73 -3.51 -0.52
N SER A 26 11.68 -4.42 -0.74
CA SER A 26 12.52 -4.39 -1.95
C SER A 26 11.73 -4.69 -3.23
N ASN A 27 10.83 -5.67 -3.19
CA ASN A 27 9.90 -5.99 -4.29
C ASN A 27 9.02 -4.78 -4.63
N ASP A 28 8.41 -4.16 -3.61
CA ASP A 28 7.45 -3.07 -3.80
C ASP A 28 8.11 -1.70 -4.01
N ALA A 29 9.42 -1.56 -3.77
CA ALA A 29 10.16 -0.32 -3.99
C ALA A 29 10.02 0.20 -5.43
N VAL A 30 9.91 -0.70 -6.41
CA VAL A 30 9.70 -0.35 -7.82
C VAL A 30 8.41 0.46 -7.99
N ASN A 31 7.36 0.18 -7.22
CA ASN A 31 6.05 0.82 -7.37
C ASN A 31 6.09 2.33 -7.06
N PHE A 32 6.94 2.78 -6.13
CA PHE A 32 7.04 4.19 -5.75
C PHE A 32 8.33 4.89 -6.22
N LEU A 33 9.37 4.14 -6.58
CA LEU A 33 10.64 4.69 -7.08
C LEU A 33 10.74 4.77 -8.60
N ASN A 34 10.01 3.95 -9.36
CA ASN A 34 10.19 3.87 -10.82
C ASN A 34 9.95 5.22 -11.52
N SER A 35 8.91 5.95 -11.12
CA SER A 35 8.61 7.28 -11.68
C SER A 35 9.72 8.32 -11.45
N SER A 36 10.35 8.33 -10.27
CA SER A 36 11.39 9.30 -9.92
C SER A 36 12.77 8.90 -10.42
N PHE A 37 13.11 7.61 -10.39
CA PHE A 37 14.34 7.08 -10.99
C PHE A 37 14.31 7.17 -12.52
N GLY A 38 13.21 6.75 -13.15
CA GLY A 38 13.05 6.76 -14.60
C GLY A 38 13.11 8.16 -15.20
N SER A 39 12.52 9.15 -14.52
CA SER A 39 12.56 10.56 -14.93
C SER A 39 13.87 11.28 -14.58
N ARG A 40 14.79 10.65 -13.84
CA ARG A 40 16.04 11.25 -13.33
C ARG A 40 15.81 12.61 -12.66
N VAL A 41 14.76 12.68 -11.85
CA VAL A 41 14.25 13.93 -11.29
C VAL A 41 15.24 14.61 -10.33
N ALA A 42 15.96 13.80 -9.57
CA ALA A 42 16.96 14.17 -8.58
C ALA A 42 18.01 13.05 -8.47
N PRO A 43 19.16 13.30 -7.81
CA PRO A 43 20.12 12.23 -7.51
C PRO A 43 19.46 11.11 -6.69
N ARG A 44 19.91 9.86 -6.91
CA ARG A 44 19.31 8.67 -6.26
C ARG A 44 19.22 8.79 -4.74
N TYR A 45 20.24 9.34 -4.09
CA TYR A 45 20.24 9.51 -2.63
C TYR A 45 19.12 10.44 -2.14
N VAL A 46 18.77 11.50 -2.89
CA VAL A 46 17.67 12.42 -2.53
C VAL A 46 16.33 11.70 -2.64
N ILE A 47 16.15 10.94 -3.71
CA ILE A 47 14.91 10.18 -3.94
C ILE A 47 14.73 9.13 -2.85
N MET A 48 15.81 8.43 -2.46
CA MET A 48 15.79 7.46 -1.37
C MET A 48 15.43 8.13 -0.03
N ILE A 49 16.02 9.28 0.31
CA ILE A 49 15.67 10.02 1.53
C ILE A 49 14.17 10.35 1.55
N ILE A 50 13.64 10.85 0.44
CA ILE A 50 12.22 11.24 0.32
C ILE A 50 11.30 10.03 0.44
N ALA A 51 11.64 8.91 -0.21
CA ALA A 51 10.90 7.66 -0.10
C ALA A 51 10.94 7.11 1.33
N SER A 52 12.11 7.09 1.97
CA SER A 52 12.27 6.65 3.37
C SER A 52 11.46 7.51 4.34
N MET A 53 11.45 8.83 4.17
CA MET A 53 10.56 9.71 4.95
C MET A 53 9.09 9.37 4.72
N GLY A 54 8.70 9.08 3.48
CA GLY A 54 7.35 8.62 3.15
C GLY A 54 6.99 7.33 3.91
N ILE A 55 7.88 6.35 3.91
CA ILE A 55 7.71 5.08 4.65
C ILE A 55 7.54 5.35 6.15
N LEU A 56 8.44 6.13 6.76
CA LEU A 56 8.38 6.44 8.20
C LEU A 56 7.05 7.09 8.60
N VAL A 57 6.60 8.05 7.80
CA VAL A 57 5.32 8.73 8.01
C VAL A 57 4.16 7.76 7.80
N GLY A 58 4.22 6.89 6.80
CA GLY A 58 3.20 5.87 6.54
C GLY A 58 3.04 4.86 7.69
N VAL A 59 4.17 4.38 8.25
CA VAL A 59 4.18 3.48 9.42
C VAL A 59 3.49 4.15 10.61
N ALA A 60 3.80 5.43 10.88
CA ALA A 60 3.21 6.16 11.99
C ALA A 60 1.67 6.32 11.87
N PHE A 61 1.12 6.20 10.67
CA PHE A 61 -0.31 6.32 10.37
C PHE A 61 -1.02 4.99 10.05
N SER A 62 -0.36 3.82 10.08
CA SER A 62 -0.89 2.55 9.55
C SER A 62 -1.87 1.78 10.49
N SER A 63 -2.24 2.34 11.65
CA SER A 63 -2.94 1.64 12.74
C SER A 63 -4.20 0.82 12.35
N GLY A 64 -4.95 1.22 11.31
CA GLY A 64 -6.21 0.57 10.92
C GLY A 64 -6.10 -0.72 10.08
N MET A 65 -5.02 -0.90 9.30
CA MET A 65 -4.87 -2.08 8.41
C MET A 65 -4.58 -3.37 9.19
N MET A 66 -3.88 -3.25 10.33
CA MET A 66 -3.50 -4.37 11.20
C MET A 66 -4.70 -5.11 11.83
N GLU A 67 -5.87 -4.49 11.90
CA GLU A 67 -7.09 -5.17 12.39
C GLU A 67 -7.80 -5.97 11.28
N VAL A 68 -7.73 -5.49 10.03
CA VAL A 68 -8.30 -6.18 8.86
C VAL A 68 -7.53 -7.45 8.55
N ALA A 69 -6.19 -7.40 8.59
CA ALA A 69 -5.33 -8.57 8.39
C ALA A 69 -5.59 -9.68 9.44
N ARG A 70 -5.84 -9.32 10.70
CA ARG A 70 -6.05 -10.30 11.79
C ARG A 70 -7.41 -11.02 11.78
N LYS A 71 -8.45 -10.45 11.16
CA LYS A 71 -9.85 -10.96 11.24
C LYS A 71 -10.52 -11.12 9.87
N GLY A 72 -9.73 -11.06 8.79
CA GLY A 72 -10.24 -10.94 7.42
C GLY A 72 -10.60 -12.27 6.76
N ILE A 73 -9.71 -13.27 6.84
CA ILE A 73 -9.72 -14.42 5.92
C ILE A 73 -10.27 -15.70 6.56
N PHE A 74 -9.95 -15.95 7.83
CA PHE A 74 -10.45 -17.09 8.61
C PHE A 74 -10.86 -16.62 10.00
N HIS A 75 -11.56 -17.48 10.73
CA HIS A 75 -12.03 -17.21 12.09
C HIS A 75 -11.01 -17.69 13.13
N PRO A 76 -10.14 -16.81 13.69
CA PRO A 76 -8.97 -17.27 14.45
C PRO A 76 -9.34 -17.97 15.76
N HIS A 77 -10.52 -17.66 16.32
CA HIS A 77 -11.03 -18.24 17.56
C HIS A 77 -11.40 -19.73 17.44
N LEU A 78 -11.53 -20.26 16.22
CA LEU A 78 -11.78 -21.69 15.97
C LEU A 78 -10.49 -22.51 15.88
N PHE A 79 -9.33 -21.85 15.91
CA PHE A 79 -8.01 -22.47 15.88
C PHE A 79 -7.36 -22.39 17.26
N THR A 80 -6.64 -23.45 17.61
CA THR A 80 -5.77 -23.46 18.79
C THR A 80 -4.49 -22.69 18.49
N MET A 81 -3.80 -22.23 19.54
CA MET A 81 -2.52 -21.51 19.34
C MET A 81 -1.49 -22.29 18.51
N PRO A 82 -1.28 -23.62 18.71
CA PRO A 82 -0.38 -24.38 17.85
C PRO A 82 -0.80 -24.43 16.37
N GLU A 83 -2.11 -24.51 16.10
CA GLU A 83 -2.65 -24.47 14.73
C GLU A 83 -2.40 -23.10 14.09
N LEU A 84 -2.65 -22.01 14.82
CA LEU A 84 -2.35 -20.65 14.35
C LEU A 84 -0.86 -20.44 14.07
N MET A 85 0.01 -20.90 14.97
CA MET A 85 1.46 -20.82 14.77
C MET A 85 1.91 -21.61 13.55
N THR A 86 1.29 -22.76 13.29
CA THR A 86 1.58 -23.57 12.10
C THR A 86 1.18 -22.83 10.82
N ILE A 87 -0.01 -22.22 10.81
CA ILE A 87 -0.47 -21.40 9.67
C ILE A 87 0.50 -20.24 9.44
N PHE A 88 0.81 -19.44 10.46
CA PHE A 88 1.68 -18.28 10.30
C PHE A 88 3.10 -18.67 9.88
N LEU A 89 3.69 -19.73 10.45
CA LEU A 89 5.00 -20.21 10.01
C LEU A 89 4.98 -20.66 8.55
N ALA A 90 3.95 -21.43 8.15
CA ALA A 90 3.82 -21.89 6.77
C ALA A 90 3.65 -20.71 5.79
N VAL A 91 2.85 -19.72 6.15
CA VAL A 91 2.62 -18.51 5.36
C VAL A 91 3.91 -17.72 5.21
N MET A 92 4.57 -17.35 6.31
CA MET A 92 5.81 -16.56 6.26
C MET A 92 6.92 -17.26 5.44
N ILE A 93 7.07 -18.58 5.59
CA ILE A 93 8.07 -19.33 4.81
C ILE A 93 7.71 -19.31 3.33
N THR A 94 6.43 -19.49 3.00
CA THR A 94 5.97 -19.50 1.60
C THR A 94 6.14 -18.12 0.97
N ASP A 95 5.79 -17.05 1.69
CA ASP A 95 5.88 -15.68 1.18
C ASP A 95 7.34 -15.31 0.91
N ILE A 96 8.23 -15.61 1.86
CA ILE A 96 9.66 -15.42 1.71
C ILE A 96 10.19 -16.14 0.46
N ILE A 97 9.86 -17.42 0.28
CA ILE A 97 10.33 -18.20 -0.87
C ILE A 97 9.78 -17.63 -2.17
N LEU A 98 8.49 -17.26 -2.18
CA LEU A 98 7.81 -16.73 -3.35
C LEU A 98 8.42 -15.39 -3.75
N LEU A 99 8.48 -14.43 -2.81
CA LEU A 99 9.00 -13.10 -3.08
C LEU A 99 10.49 -13.12 -3.44
N ASP A 100 11.31 -13.95 -2.78
CA ASP A 100 12.73 -14.09 -3.11
C ASP A 100 12.94 -14.66 -4.52
N LEU A 101 12.16 -15.68 -4.90
CA LEU A 101 12.19 -16.26 -6.25
C LEU A 101 11.85 -15.20 -7.31
N PHE A 102 10.71 -14.51 -7.15
CA PHE A 102 10.27 -13.51 -8.11
C PHE A 102 11.23 -12.30 -8.19
N ASN A 103 11.75 -11.85 -7.04
CA ASN A 103 12.78 -10.81 -6.98
C ASN A 103 14.07 -11.22 -7.70
N THR A 104 14.50 -12.48 -7.54
CA THR A 104 15.69 -13.02 -8.21
C THR A 104 15.53 -12.97 -9.73
N TYR A 105 14.32 -13.20 -10.26
CA TYR A 105 14.02 -13.08 -11.69
C TYR A 105 13.61 -11.66 -12.13
N GLY A 106 13.62 -10.68 -11.23
CA GLY A 106 13.24 -9.29 -11.52
C GLY A 106 11.77 -9.12 -11.91
N LEU A 107 10.90 -10.03 -11.46
CA LEU A 107 9.48 -10.04 -11.75
C LEU A 107 8.72 -9.41 -10.58
N PRO A 108 8.08 -8.24 -10.76
CA PRO A 108 7.33 -7.60 -9.67
C PRO A 108 6.10 -8.44 -9.32
N THR A 109 5.95 -8.76 -8.03
CA THR A 109 4.87 -9.60 -7.53
C THR A 109 4.04 -8.84 -6.50
N SER A 110 2.76 -9.21 -6.32
CA SER A 110 1.91 -8.54 -5.33
C SER A 110 1.97 -9.26 -3.98
N THR A 111 2.60 -8.61 -3.00
CA THR A 111 2.69 -9.05 -1.60
C THR A 111 1.31 -9.23 -0.97
N THR A 112 0.40 -8.28 -1.20
CA THR A 112 -1.00 -8.37 -0.75
C THR A 112 -1.75 -9.56 -1.37
N VAL A 113 -1.51 -9.90 -2.64
CA VAL A 113 -2.13 -11.10 -3.25
C VAL A 113 -1.54 -12.36 -2.62
N SER A 114 -0.22 -12.42 -2.50
CA SER A 114 0.51 -13.55 -1.93
C SER A 114 -0.04 -13.93 -0.55
N ILE A 115 0.01 -12.99 0.40
CA ILE A 115 -0.40 -13.27 1.78
C ILE A 115 -1.88 -13.62 1.92
N VAL A 116 -2.76 -13.02 1.11
CA VAL A 116 -4.20 -13.34 1.15
C VAL A 116 -4.45 -14.78 0.73
N PHE A 117 -3.80 -15.24 -0.35
CA PHE A 117 -3.97 -16.60 -0.84
C PHE A 117 -3.21 -17.63 0.01
N GLU A 118 -2.07 -17.27 0.57
CA GLU A 118 -1.32 -18.10 1.52
C GLU A 118 -2.08 -18.30 2.83
N LEU A 119 -2.62 -17.23 3.42
CA LEU A 119 -3.45 -17.34 4.63
C LEU A 119 -4.72 -18.14 4.37
N LEU A 120 -5.37 -17.95 3.21
CA LEU A 120 -6.53 -18.74 2.82
C LEU A 120 -6.17 -20.23 2.65
N GLY A 121 -5.08 -20.52 1.93
CA GLY A 121 -4.60 -21.88 1.69
C GLY A 121 -4.18 -22.58 2.98
N GLY A 122 -3.39 -21.91 3.82
CA GLY A 122 -2.95 -22.41 5.12
C GLY A 122 -4.12 -22.67 6.07
N ALA A 123 -5.07 -21.73 6.16
CA ALA A 123 -6.27 -21.91 6.96
C ALA A 123 -7.13 -23.08 6.46
N VAL A 124 -7.36 -23.19 5.15
CA VAL A 124 -8.11 -24.31 4.56
C VAL A 124 -7.42 -25.65 4.83
N ALA A 125 -6.10 -25.75 4.63
CA ALA A 125 -5.35 -26.97 4.87
C ALA A 125 -5.45 -27.44 6.33
N VAL A 126 -5.20 -26.52 7.28
CA VAL A 126 -5.27 -26.85 8.71
C VAL A 126 -6.71 -27.16 9.15
N SER A 127 -7.71 -26.44 8.63
CA SER A 127 -9.12 -26.75 8.91
C SER A 127 -9.53 -28.13 8.39
N ILE A 128 -9.12 -28.52 7.18
CA ILE A 128 -9.41 -29.85 6.63
C ILE A 128 -8.78 -30.93 7.50
N LEU A 129 -7.50 -30.79 7.87
CA LEU A 129 -6.83 -31.75 8.74
C LEU A 129 -7.54 -31.90 10.09
N LYS A 130 -7.95 -30.78 10.69
CA LYS A 130 -8.70 -30.76 11.95
C LYS A 130 -10.06 -31.44 11.83
N ILE A 131 -10.82 -31.16 10.79
CA ILE A 131 -12.14 -31.76 10.55
C ILE A 131 -12.02 -33.28 10.39
N ILE A 132 -11.02 -33.74 9.62
CA ILE A 132 -10.75 -35.17 9.43
C ILE A 132 -10.36 -35.84 10.76
N GLN A 133 -9.50 -35.21 11.56
CA GLN A 133 -9.09 -35.76 12.86
C GLN A 133 -10.23 -35.84 13.87
N MET A 134 -11.22 -34.96 13.76
CA MET A 134 -12.41 -34.94 14.62
C MET A 134 -13.58 -35.77 14.06
N ASP A 135 -13.36 -36.51 12.96
CA ASP A 135 -14.38 -37.32 12.26
C ASP A 135 -15.65 -36.52 11.89
N ASN A 136 -15.48 -35.22 11.64
CA ASN A 136 -16.56 -34.29 11.33
C ASN A 136 -16.81 -34.18 9.82
N SER A 137 -18.00 -33.68 9.45
CA SER A 137 -18.32 -33.39 8.04
C SER A 137 -17.53 -32.20 7.50
N LEU A 138 -17.01 -32.33 6.27
CA LEU A 138 -16.32 -31.25 5.54
C LEU A 138 -17.18 -30.01 5.31
N VAL A 139 -18.50 -30.11 5.45
CA VAL A 139 -19.42 -28.96 5.42
C VAL A 139 -19.06 -27.92 6.49
N MET A 140 -18.44 -28.34 7.61
CA MET A 140 -17.98 -27.45 8.67
C MET A 140 -16.83 -26.53 8.25
N LEU A 141 -16.16 -26.76 7.12
CA LEU A 141 -15.09 -25.88 6.61
C LEU A 141 -15.58 -24.43 6.45
N SER A 142 -16.85 -24.27 6.04
CA SER A 142 -17.51 -22.96 5.91
C SER A 142 -17.56 -22.15 7.21
N GLN A 143 -17.42 -22.79 8.38
CA GLN A 143 -17.38 -22.13 9.68
C GLN A 143 -15.98 -21.61 10.03
N TYR A 144 -14.93 -22.26 9.52
CA TYR A 144 -13.54 -21.88 9.77
C TYR A 144 -13.09 -20.72 8.87
N ILE A 145 -13.56 -20.71 7.62
CA ILE A 145 -13.17 -19.72 6.62
C ILE A 145 -14.23 -18.63 6.53
N ASN A 146 -13.80 -17.37 6.55
CA ASN A 146 -14.71 -16.26 6.33
C ASN A 146 -14.90 -16.04 4.83
N SER A 147 -15.61 -16.97 4.17
CA SER A 147 -15.76 -17.00 2.71
C SER A 147 -16.30 -15.69 2.15
N SER A 148 -17.24 -15.04 2.84
CA SER A 148 -17.80 -13.75 2.41
C SER A 148 -16.74 -12.64 2.38
N LYS A 149 -15.94 -12.49 3.44
CA LYS A 149 -14.86 -11.49 3.46
C LYS A 149 -13.71 -11.87 2.54
N ALA A 150 -13.31 -13.14 2.49
CA ALA A 150 -12.25 -13.61 1.61
C ALA A 150 -12.59 -13.32 0.13
N LEU A 151 -13.81 -13.64 -0.31
CA LEU A 151 -14.29 -13.30 -1.65
C LEU A 151 -14.31 -11.79 -1.87
N LEU A 152 -14.77 -10.99 -0.90
CA LEU A 152 -14.75 -9.53 -1.01
C LEU A 152 -13.33 -9.00 -1.22
N ILE A 153 -12.34 -9.51 -0.49
CA ILE A 153 -10.92 -9.14 -0.65
C ILE A 153 -10.43 -9.52 -2.05
N VAL A 154 -10.69 -10.75 -2.51
CA VAL A 154 -10.29 -11.23 -3.85
C VAL A 154 -10.92 -10.38 -4.96
N PHE A 155 -12.22 -10.09 -4.86
CA PHE A 155 -12.89 -9.19 -5.80
C PHE A 155 -12.32 -7.77 -5.72
N GLY A 156 -11.98 -7.29 -4.53
CA GLY A 156 -11.34 -5.98 -4.33
C GLY A 156 -9.99 -5.88 -5.06
N ILE A 157 -9.16 -6.91 -4.96
CA ILE A 157 -7.88 -7.02 -5.68
C ILE A 157 -8.12 -6.90 -7.19
N LEU A 158 -8.99 -7.73 -7.76
CA LEU A 158 -9.25 -7.72 -9.22
C LEU A 158 -9.87 -6.40 -9.70
N LEU A 159 -10.83 -5.87 -8.94
CA LEU A 159 -11.50 -4.61 -9.27
C LEU A 159 -10.53 -3.44 -9.22
N SER A 160 -9.58 -3.44 -8.28
CA SER A 160 -8.59 -2.36 -8.13
C SER A 160 -7.75 -2.18 -9.40
N VAL A 161 -7.37 -3.28 -10.07
CA VAL A 161 -6.61 -3.25 -11.34
C VAL A 161 -7.42 -2.56 -12.43
N VAL A 162 -8.70 -2.93 -12.57
CA VAL A 162 -9.59 -2.33 -13.59
C VAL A 162 -9.79 -0.84 -13.33
N VAL A 163 -10.03 -0.46 -12.09
CA VAL A 163 -10.20 0.95 -11.69
C VAL A 163 -8.92 1.74 -11.94
N ALA A 164 -7.77 1.23 -11.52
CA ALA A 164 -6.47 1.89 -11.71
C ALA A 164 -6.14 2.07 -13.19
N PHE A 165 -6.36 1.04 -14.02
CA PHE A 165 -6.11 1.12 -15.46
C PHE A 165 -7.05 2.13 -16.14
N THR A 166 -8.35 2.09 -15.81
CA THR A 166 -9.35 2.97 -16.44
C THR A 166 -9.11 4.44 -16.06
N LEU A 167 -8.94 4.74 -14.77
CA LEU A 167 -8.65 6.09 -14.31
C LEU A 167 -7.29 6.58 -14.82
N GLY A 168 -6.28 5.70 -14.82
CA GLY A 168 -4.97 5.99 -15.38
C GLY A 168 -5.04 6.36 -16.86
N ALA A 169 -5.77 5.59 -17.67
CA ALA A 169 -5.98 5.86 -19.09
C ALA A 169 -6.69 7.20 -19.32
N ILE A 170 -7.72 7.52 -18.52
CA ILE A 170 -8.44 8.80 -18.59
C ILE A 170 -7.49 9.96 -18.27
N VAL A 171 -6.74 9.88 -17.15
CA VAL A 171 -5.82 10.95 -16.74
C VAL A 171 -4.70 11.14 -17.75
N GLN A 172 -4.14 10.05 -18.30
CA GLN A 172 -3.14 10.09 -19.36
C GLN A 172 -3.69 10.73 -20.64
N PHE A 173 -4.91 10.38 -21.04
CA PHE A 173 -5.58 10.97 -22.19
C PHE A 173 -5.79 12.48 -22.02
N LEU A 174 -6.30 12.91 -20.86
CA LEU A 174 -6.49 14.33 -20.55
C LEU A 174 -5.16 15.10 -20.52
N THR A 175 -4.12 14.51 -19.93
CA THR A 175 -2.77 15.09 -19.90
C THR A 175 -2.25 15.27 -21.33
N ARG A 176 -2.43 14.27 -22.19
CA ARG A 176 -2.01 14.32 -23.60
C ARG A 176 -2.81 15.34 -24.41
N LEU A 177 -4.11 15.49 -24.15
CA LEU A 177 -4.94 16.51 -24.79
C LEU A 177 -4.44 17.92 -24.44
N LEU A 178 -4.13 18.15 -23.15
CA LEU A 178 -3.67 19.45 -22.66
C LEU A 178 -2.30 19.83 -23.22
N PHE A 179 -1.30 18.94 -23.09
CA PHE A 179 0.09 19.24 -23.46
C PHE A 179 0.45 18.92 -24.91
N THR A 180 -0.35 18.07 -25.58
CA THR A 180 -0.17 17.71 -27.00
C THR A 180 1.27 17.26 -27.29
N PHE A 181 1.76 17.39 -28.53
CA PHE A 181 3.14 17.02 -28.89
C PHE A 181 4.18 18.14 -28.59
N ASP A 182 3.79 19.42 -28.64
CA ASP A 182 4.66 20.56 -28.24
C ASP A 182 4.47 20.91 -26.75
N TYR A 183 4.92 20.00 -25.88
CA TYR A 183 4.68 20.11 -24.44
C TYR A 183 5.41 21.30 -23.80
N VAL A 184 6.53 21.77 -24.37
CA VAL A 184 7.39 22.79 -23.75
C VAL A 184 6.67 24.15 -23.66
N LYS A 185 6.03 24.59 -24.74
CA LYS A 185 5.29 25.87 -24.74
C LYS A 185 4.04 25.78 -23.85
N ARG A 186 3.35 24.64 -23.89
CA ARG A 186 2.13 24.42 -23.11
C ARG A 186 2.42 24.25 -21.62
N LEU A 187 3.55 23.67 -21.25
CA LEU A 187 4.00 23.58 -19.86
C LEU A 187 4.24 24.97 -19.25
N LYS A 188 4.79 25.92 -20.02
CA LYS A 188 4.95 27.30 -19.56
C LYS A 188 3.62 28.02 -19.34
N ARG A 189 2.58 27.66 -20.10
CA ARG A 189 1.27 28.34 -20.06
C ARG A 189 0.27 27.69 -19.08
N TYR A 190 0.21 26.37 -19.07
CA TYR A 190 -0.79 25.59 -18.32
C TYR A 190 -0.17 24.69 -17.24
N GLY A 191 1.17 24.59 -17.18
CA GLY A 191 1.85 23.66 -16.29
C GLY A 191 1.67 23.97 -14.81
N SER A 192 1.59 25.24 -14.42
CA SER A 192 1.32 25.63 -13.02
C SER A 192 -0.09 25.24 -12.57
N LEU A 193 -1.10 25.42 -13.42
CA LEU A 193 -2.48 25.02 -13.11
C LEU A 193 -2.63 23.51 -13.09
N TRP A 194 -2.11 22.80 -14.10
CA TRP A 194 -2.17 21.34 -14.14
C TRP A 194 -1.37 20.69 -13.01
N GLY A 195 -0.15 21.19 -12.76
CA GLY A 195 0.68 20.75 -11.65
C GLY A 195 0.07 21.10 -10.29
N GLY A 196 -0.60 22.24 -10.18
CA GLY A 196 -1.34 22.65 -8.99
C GLY A 196 -2.48 21.66 -8.71
N MET A 197 -3.24 21.27 -9.73
CA MET A 197 -4.28 20.25 -9.61
C MET A 197 -3.71 18.90 -9.17
N ALA A 198 -2.59 18.47 -9.76
CA ALA A 198 -1.91 17.23 -9.36
C ALA A 198 -1.44 17.27 -7.90
N LEU A 199 -0.80 18.37 -7.48
CA LEU A 199 -0.37 18.55 -6.09
C LEU A 199 -1.54 18.62 -5.13
N THR A 200 -2.68 19.18 -5.53
CA THR A 200 -3.91 19.14 -4.73
C THR A 200 -4.35 17.71 -4.47
N PHE A 201 -4.43 16.85 -5.50
CA PHE A 201 -4.81 15.46 -5.31
C PHE A 201 -3.80 14.68 -4.45
N ILE A 202 -2.50 14.88 -4.68
CA ILE A 202 -1.45 14.21 -3.91
C ILE A 202 -1.47 14.65 -2.44
N THR A 203 -1.56 15.96 -2.18
CA THR A 203 -1.59 16.52 -0.83
C THR A 203 -2.87 16.12 -0.11
N TYR A 204 -4.01 16.16 -0.80
CA TYR A 204 -5.28 15.69 -0.24
C TYR A 204 -5.21 14.21 0.10
N PHE A 205 -4.59 13.38 -0.75
CA PHE A 205 -4.37 11.97 -0.47
C PHE A 205 -3.54 11.77 0.80
N ILE A 206 -2.41 12.49 0.93
CA ILE A 206 -1.57 12.48 2.15
C ILE A 206 -2.40 12.89 3.38
N LEU A 207 -3.18 13.96 3.29
CA LEU A 207 -4.02 14.45 4.38
C LEU A 207 -5.10 13.46 4.77
N VAL A 208 -5.81 12.85 3.82
CA VAL A 208 -6.89 11.90 4.13
C VAL A 208 -6.33 10.61 4.71
N LYS A 209 -5.25 10.07 4.13
CA LYS A 209 -4.62 8.85 4.66
C LYS A 209 -3.98 9.11 6.02
N GLY A 210 -3.24 10.21 6.17
CA GLY A 210 -2.67 10.63 7.45
C GLY A 210 -3.75 10.87 8.50
N ALA A 211 -4.84 11.54 8.14
CA ALA A 211 -5.89 11.90 9.09
C ALA A 211 -6.71 10.71 9.59
N LYS A 212 -6.98 9.71 8.73
CA LYS A 212 -7.71 8.50 9.13
C LYS A 212 -6.91 7.59 10.07
N GLY A 213 -5.58 7.65 9.99
CA GLY A 213 -4.68 6.80 10.78
C GLY A 213 -4.06 7.46 12.01
N ALA A 214 -4.20 8.79 12.11
CA ALA A 214 -3.65 9.60 13.19
C ALA A 214 -4.44 9.43 14.48
N SER A 215 -3.81 8.85 15.51
CA SER A 215 -4.36 8.75 16.88
C SER A 215 -4.62 10.10 17.56
N PHE A 216 -4.07 11.18 16.99
CA PHE A 216 -4.18 12.54 17.51
C PHE A 216 -5.32 13.37 16.89
N ILE A 217 -6.05 12.86 15.89
CA ILE A 217 -7.17 13.60 15.29
C ILE A 217 -8.45 13.27 16.07
N THR A 218 -9.05 14.29 16.67
CA THR A 218 -10.33 14.15 17.36
C THR A 218 -11.47 14.01 16.35
N PRO A 219 -12.58 13.33 16.71
CA PRO A 219 -13.76 13.21 15.85
C PRO A 219 -14.28 14.56 15.33
N GLU A 220 -14.19 15.61 16.16
CA GLU A 220 -14.59 16.98 15.83
C GLU A 220 -13.72 17.57 14.71
N THR A 221 -12.39 17.40 14.79
CA THR A 221 -11.49 17.82 13.70
C THR A 221 -11.71 17.02 12.42
N ALA A 222 -12.02 15.73 12.51
CA ALA A 222 -12.33 14.92 11.33
C ALA A 222 -13.62 15.38 10.63
N ASP A 223 -14.64 15.76 11.40
CA ASP A 223 -15.91 16.27 10.86
C ASP A 223 -15.76 17.67 10.25
N TRP A 224 -14.94 18.53 10.87
CA TRP A 224 -14.58 19.83 10.32
C TRP A 224 -13.88 19.70 8.96
N ILE A 225 -12.91 18.78 8.84
CA ILE A 225 -12.22 18.50 7.57
C ILE A 225 -13.21 18.05 6.51
N LYS A 226 -14.14 17.13 6.84
CA LYS A 226 -15.15 16.65 5.89
C LYS A 226 -16.02 17.80 5.39
N THR A 227 -16.52 18.63 6.30
CA THR A 227 -17.40 19.78 5.98
C THR A 227 -16.69 20.82 5.12
N HIS A 228 -15.40 21.07 5.36
CA HIS A 228 -14.62 22.10 4.66
C HIS A 228 -13.73 21.54 3.54
N THR A 229 -13.94 20.28 3.12
CA THR A 229 -13.10 19.60 2.12
C THR A 229 -12.93 20.43 0.84
N GLY A 230 -14.01 21.00 0.31
CA GLY A 230 -13.97 21.81 -0.91
C GLY A 230 -13.10 23.07 -0.76
N LEU A 231 -13.18 23.74 0.39
CA LEU A 231 -12.38 24.92 0.68
C LEU A 231 -10.90 24.56 0.88
N ILE A 232 -10.61 23.45 1.57
CA ILE A 232 -9.25 22.92 1.74
C ILE A 232 -8.63 22.61 0.37
N LEU A 233 -9.36 21.91 -0.51
CA LEU A 233 -8.87 21.58 -1.85
C LEU A 233 -8.59 22.85 -2.68
N LEU A 234 -9.46 23.85 -2.60
CA LEU A 234 -9.29 25.11 -3.32
C LEU A 234 -8.07 25.89 -2.79
N MET A 235 -7.87 25.94 -1.47
CA MET A 235 -6.69 26.58 -0.88
C MET A 235 -5.40 25.85 -1.28
N ILE A 236 -5.36 24.52 -1.20
CA ILE A 236 -4.19 23.73 -1.62
C ILE A 236 -3.91 23.97 -3.11
N PHE A 237 -4.96 24.03 -3.94
CA PHE A 237 -4.82 24.32 -5.37
C PHE A 237 -4.24 25.71 -5.61
N ALA A 238 -4.78 26.73 -4.97
CA ALA A 238 -4.31 28.11 -5.13
C ALA A 238 -2.84 28.24 -4.71
N VAL A 239 -2.48 27.73 -3.53
CA VAL A 239 -1.10 27.76 -3.02
C VAL A 239 -0.16 26.98 -3.95
N SER A 240 -0.54 25.78 -4.36
CA SER A 240 0.27 24.94 -5.25
C SER A 240 0.46 25.59 -6.62
N ALA A 241 -0.60 26.15 -7.21
CA ALA A 241 -0.54 26.81 -8.50
C ALA A 241 0.34 28.07 -8.44
N ILE A 242 0.22 28.89 -7.39
CA ILE A 242 1.07 30.07 -7.18
C ILE A 242 2.53 29.66 -7.00
N PHE A 243 2.80 28.67 -6.15
CA PHE A 243 4.15 28.15 -5.92
C PHE A 243 4.80 27.64 -7.22
N LEU A 244 4.08 26.82 -7.99
CA LEU A 244 4.58 26.33 -9.28
C LEU A 244 4.73 27.45 -10.31
N GLN A 245 3.85 28.45 -10.30
CA GLN A 245 3.97 29.62 -11.18
C GLN A 245 5.24 30.41 -10.88
N ILE A 246 5.57 30.63 -9.61
CA ILE A 246 6.82 31.28 -9.18
C ILE A 246 8.02 30.48 -9.70
N LEU A 247 8.02 29.15 -9.54
CA LEU A 247 9.09 28.29 -10.06
C LEU A 247 9.24 28.37 -11.58
N LEU A 248 8.13 28.44 -12.33
CA LEU A 248 8.16 28.64 -13.78
C LEU A 248 8.80 29.98 -14.17
N VAL A 249 8.54 31.05 -13.42
CA VAL A 249 9.15 32.38 -13.65
C VAL A 249 10.66 32.31 -13.46
N PHE A 250 11.13 31.59 -12.44
CA PHE A 250 12.56 31.31 -12.21
C PHE A 250 13.15 30.25 -13.14
N LYS A 251 12.40 29.77 -14.15
CA LYS A 251 12.80 28.73 -15.10
C LYS A 251 13.20 27.40 -14.44
N VAL A 252 12.69 27.13 -13.24
CA VAL A 252 12.86 25.85 -12.55
C VAL A 252 11.90 24.83 -13.13
N ASN A 253 12.36 23.58 -13.29
CA ASN A 253 11.51 22.51 -13.78
C ASN A 253 10.48 22.10 -12.70
N ILE A 254 9.23 22.53 -12.90
CA ILE A 254 8.10 22.24 -12.00
C ILE A 254 7.75 20.75 -11.88
N LEU A 255 8.15 19.91 -12.84
CA LEU A 255 7.92 18.46 -12.73
C LEU A 255 8.74 17.85 -11.60
N LYS A 256 9.85 18.49 -11.21
CA LYS A 256 10.73 17.98 -10.15
C LYS A 256 10.04 17.90 -8.79
N PRO A 257 9.55 19.01 -8.20
CA PRO A 257 8.84 18.94 -6.93
C PRO A 257 7.58 18.06 -7.01
N ILE A 258 6.85 18.07 -8.13
CA ILE A 258 5.64 17.25 -8.30
C ILE A 258 5.98 15.76 -8.20
N VAL A 259 6.99 15.28 -8.94
CA VAL A 259 7.39 13.87 -8.92
C VAL A 259 7.96 13.47 -7.56
N LEU A 260 8.73 14.35 -6.90
CA LEU A 260 9.27 14.06 -5.57
C LEU A 260 8.19 13.95 -4.49
N ILE A 261 7.23 14.87 -4.47
CA ILE A 261 6.07 14.80 -3.55
C ILE A 261 5.21 13.57 -3.88
N GLY A 262 5.07 13.23 -5.17
CA GLY A 262 4.42 12.00 -5.61
C GLY A 262 5.12 10.74 -5.10
N THR A 263 6.45 10.65 -5.19
CA THR A 263 7.22 9.53 -4.63
C THR A 263 7.05 9.42 -3.12
N PHE A 264 7.08 10.54 -2.39
CA PHE A 264 6.77 10.56 -0.96
C PHE A 264 5.38 9.98 -0.67
N ALA A 265 4.36 10.45 -1.40
CA ALA A 265 2.97 10.04 -1.19
C ALA A 265 2.76 8.54 -1.51
N LEU A 266 3.38 8.04 -2.58
CA LEU A 266 3.31 6.61 -2.94
C LEU A 266 4.03 5.73 -1.91
N ALA A 267 5.21 6.14 -1.43
CA ALA A 267 5.94 5.43 -0.39
C ALA A 267 5.18 5.41 0.95
N MET A 268 4.55 6.53 1.31
CA MET A 268 3.64 6.62 2.47
C MET A 268 2.42 5.72 2.30
N ALA A 269 1.82 5.67 1.10
CA ALA A 269 0.66 4.82 0.81
C ALA A 269 1.00 3.34 0.96
N PHE A 270 2.13 2.93 0.37
CA PHE A 270 2.68 1.58 0.50
C PHE A 270 2.88 1.23 1.97
N ALA A 271 3.58 2.07 2.73
CA ALA A 271 3.83 1.82 4.14
C ALA A 271 2.55 1.74 4.98
N ALA A 272 1.55 2.56 4.67
CA ALA A 272 0.28 2.53 5.39
C ALA A 272 -0.56 1.28 5.10
N ASN A 273 -0.38 0.63 3.93
CA ASN A 273 -1.23 -0.47 3.47
C ASN A 273 -0.52 -1.82 3.53
N ASP A 274 0.65 -1.93 2.92
CA ASP A 274 1.28 -3.21 2.60
C ASP A 274 2.28 -3.66 3.68
N LEU A 275 2.76 -2.75 4.55
CA LEU A 275 3.65 -3.15 5.67
C LEU A 275 2.97 -4.04 6.70
N VAL A 276 1.64 -4.08 6.73
CA VAL A 276 0.89 -5.00 7.60
C VAL A 276 0.99 -6.44 7.14
N ASN A 277 1.43 -6.67 5.90
CA ASN A 277 1.64 -8.01 5.38
C ASN A 277 2.88 -8.67 6.01
N PHE A 278 3.86 -7.88 6.45
CA PHE A 278 5.12 -8.35 7.02
C PHE A 278 5.09 -8.34 8.57
#